data_AF-A0A4T0VTX1-F1
#
_entry.id   AF-A0A4T0VTX1-F1
#
_cell.length_a   1.000
_cell.length_b   1.000
_cell.length_c   1.000
_cell.angle_alpha   90.00
_cell.angle_beta   90.00
_cell.angle_gamma   90.00
#
_symmetry.space_group_name_H-M   'P 1'
#
loop_
_entity.id
_entity.type
_entity.pdbx_description
1 polymer ?
#
loop_
_entity_poly.entity_id
_entity_poly.type
_entity_poly.pdbx_seq_one_letter_code
_entity_poly.pdbx_strand_id
1 'polypeptide(L)'
;METKPNDIAPKVVIVGGSIAGLALGLMLQRIGVDFVILEAYREIAPQAGASIALLPNGIRVLDQLGCWEDIYAAAEKGTNKFTIRYNDMSPILVLDDLEDKVTQRLGYGLIFLDRRMVIEVLYNHILDKSKVITSQKVVSVESYAEGVKVLTNEGSEFTGDMVLGCDGVHSTVRKEIAKLEGASQENQLKATYCCVWGIATDVPHVPRGTLVNTYGNDYSYLFADGPGNRVYCALLMRMKETYAGDAIPKFTSDDEAEMAKLHEDDLILPGVKFGDVHRRMIARICTPLAEVVFKKWHSGRLMLVGDSAHKFEPLSGQGGNNAIETAAAFTNALNRALKENPNRRLGSGQISEVFKSTQLVREPRVSRLVKASHDQQNIEASQASIQTAISSQFIKILSEEMQLAQFGDVTLDAISLDMLPIPNRPRRIAWHDERHRQPVSRGWLTVFLVFAFLGISFIGANLLWGAGFANGTFDLSDLAYRSGRHYNGDLAIQAFTSSGAIDEFFGQIVAFFYPAATSSLTSPTFLTVSYLLVTVFALVPLVLVEG
;
A
#
# COMPACT_ATOMS: atom_id res chain seq x y z
N MET A 1 27.04 -24.58 -47.42
CA MET A 1 26.24 -23.63 -46.62
C MET A 1 26.13 -24.23 -45.23
N GLU A 2 27.07 -23.86 -44.36
CA GLU A 2 27.08 -24.28 -42.95
C GLU A 2 25.96 -23.56 -42.22
N THR A 3 25.02 -24.32 -41.67
CA THR A 3 24.06 -23.83 -40.68
C THR A 3 24.81 -23.48 -39.41
N LYS A 4 24.91 -22.19 -39.09
CA LYS A 4 25.38 -21.71 -37.78
C LYS A 4 24.57 -22.39 -36.67
N PRO A 5 25.18 -22.92 -35.61
CA PRO A 5 24.44 -23.37 -34.42
C PRO A 5 23.68 -22.18 -33.84
N ASN A 6 22.36 -22.31 -33.66
CA ASN A 6 21.44 -21.27 -33.21
C ASN A 6 21.89 -20.55 -31.90
N ASP A 7 22.45 -19.34 -32.05
CA ASP A 7 22.72 -18.29 -31.03
C ASP A 7 21.43 -17.64 -30.47
N ILE A 8 20.38 -18.42 -30.24
CA ILE A 8 19.05 -17.88 -29.94
C ILE A 8 18.84 -17.86 -28.42
N ALA A 9 18.53 -16.67 -27.89
CA ALA A 9 18.09 -16.46 -26.52
C ALA A 9 16.94 -17.42 -26.15
N PRO A 10 16.74 -17.76 -24.87
CA PRO A 10 15.68 -18.70 -24.48
C PRO A 10 14.31 -18.21 -24.93
N LYS A 11 13.43 -19.14 -25.30
CA LYS A 11 12.03 -18.86 -25.65
C LYS A 11 11.14 -19.05 -24.41
N VAL A 12 10.36 -18.03 -24.10
CA VAL A 12 9.46 -18.00 -22.94
C VAL A 12 8.01 -18.19 -23.34
N VAL A 13 7.32 -19.18 -22.77
CA VAL A 13 5.85 -19.30 -22.92
C VAL A 13 5.18 -18.64 -21.71
N ILE A 14 4.44 -17.57 -21.97
CA ILE A 14 3.69 -16.82 -20.95
C ILE A 14 2.24 -17.30 -20.99
N VAL A 15 1.73 -17.77 -19.85
CA VAL A 15 0.34 -18.25 -19.73
C VAL A 15 -0.49 -17.18 -19.02
N GLY A 16 -1.37 -16.52 -19.75
CA GLY A 16 -2.19 -15.38 -19.30
C GLY A 16 -1.75 -14.06 -19.92
N GLY A 17 -2.66 -13.39 -20.62
CA GLY A 17 -2.48 -12.12 -21.34
C GLY A 17 -3.13 -10.92 -20.66
N SER A 18 -3.15 -10.89 -19.33
CA SER A 18 -3.56 -9.71 -18.55
C SER A 18 -2.34 -8.83 -18.19
N ILE A 19 -2.46 -7.99 -17.16
CA ILE A 19 -1.42 -7.02 -16.75
C ILE A 19 -0.05 -7.69 -16.55
N ALA A 20 0.02 -8.77 -15.79
CA ALA A 20 1.28 -9.46 -15.50
C ALA A 20 1.95 -9.99 -16.77
N GLY A 21 1.20 -10.70 -17.61
CA GLY A 21 1.72 -11.34 -18.81
C GLY A 21 2.10 -10.37 -19.91
N LEU A 22 1.30 -9.32 -20.14
CA LEU A 22 1.62 -8.29 -21.13
C LEU A 22 2.79 -7.42 -20.67
N ALA A 23 2.85 -7.03 -19.39
CA ALA A 23 4.00 -6.32 -18.86
C ALA A 23 5.28 -7.16 -18.99
N LEU A 24 5.22 -8.45 -18.68
CA LEU A 24 6.33 -9.37 -18.89
C LEU A 24 6.73 -9.48 -20.37
N GLY A 25 5.77 -9.61 -21.28
CA GLY A 25 6.03 -9.62 -22.73
C GLY A 25 6.78 -8.37 -23.21
N LEU A 26 6.36 -7.19 -22.75
CA LEU A 26 7.06 -5.93 -23.03
C LEU A 26 8.48 -5.92 -22.47
N MET A 27 8.69 -6.43 -21.26
CA MET A 27 10.01 -6.53 -20.65
C MET A 27 10.93 -7.47 -21.44
N LEU A 28 10.44 -8.64 -21.86
CA LEU A 28 11.19 -9.59 -22.69
C LEU A 28 11.51 -9.02 -24.07
N GLN A 29 10.58 -8.28 -24.68
CA GLN A 29 10.80 -7.53 -25.92
C GLN A 29 11.97 -6.55 -25.77
N ARG A 30 12.07 -5.83 -24.63
CA ARG A 30 13.15 -4.87 -24.37
C ARG A 30 14.54 -5.51 -24.27
N ILE A 31 14.62 -6.77 -23.84
CA ILE A 31 15.90 -7.52 -23.72
C ILE A 31 16.16 -8.49 -24.89
N GLY A 32 15.29 -8.47 -25.91
CA GLY A 32 15.41 -9.31 -27.10
C GLY A 32 15.33 -10.81 -26.81
N VAL A 33 14.45 -11.19 -25.88
CA VAL A 33 14.14 -12.60 -25.55
C VAL A 33 12.85 -12.98 -26.28
N ASP A 34 12.84 -14.12 -26.97
CA ASP A 34 11.65 -14.57 -27.69
C ASP A 34 10.57 -15.05 -26.73
N PHE A 35 9.30 -14.77 -27.04
CA PHE A 35 8.18 -15.18 -26.20
C PHE A 35 6.90 -15.47 -26.99
N VAL A 36 5.94 -16.10 -26.33
CA VAL A 36 4.55 -16.18 -26.79
C VAL A 36 3.62 -16.04 -25.58
N ILE A 37 2.56 -15.25 -25.70
CA ILE A 37 1.53 -15.04 -24.69
C ILE A 37 0.30 -15.82 -25.12
N LEU A 38 -0.16 -16.72 -24.26
CA LEU A 38 -1.38 -17.51 -24.45
C LEU A 38 -2.48 -16.96 -23.54
N GLU A 39 -3.52 -16.37 -24.13
CA GLU A 39 -4.66 -15.81 -23.41
C GLU A 39 -5.90 -16.68 -23.59
N ALA A 40 -6.59 -17.00 -22.50
CA ALA A 40 -7.76 -17.87 -22.51
C ALA A 40 -9.00 -17.22 -23.13
N TYR A 41 -9.18 -15.91 -22.91
CA TYR A 41 -10.29 -15.16 -23.50
C TYR A 41 -10.11 -14.96 -25.01
N ARG A 42 -11.24 -14.81 -25.71
CA ARG A 42 -11.28 -14.57 -27.16
C ARG A 42 -10.72 -13.21 -27.55
N GLU A 43 -10.97 -12.21 -26.72
CA GLU A 43 -10.48 -10.84 -26.87
C GLU A 43 -9.38 -10.60 -25.83
N ILE A 44 -8.35 -9.81 -26.19
CA ILE A 44 -7.22 -9.54 -25.29
C ILE A 44 -7.61 -8.62 -24.13
N ALA A 45 -8.47 -7.64 -24.40
CA ALA A 45 -8.94 -6.65 -23.45
C ALA A 45 -10.48 -6.68 -23.35
N PRO A 46 -11.08 -7.78 -22.88
CA PRO A 46 -12.52 -7.85 -22.72
C PRO A 46 -12.95 -6.84 -21.64
N GLN A 47 -14.21 -6.40 -21.69
CA GLN A 47 -14.85 -5.71 -20.56
C GLN A 47 -15.17 -6.72 -19.45
N ALA A 48 -14.14 -7.42 -18.96
CA ALA A 48 -14.25 -8.45 -17.95
C ALA A 48 -13.38 -8.09 -16.74
N GLY A 49 -14.00 -8.12 -15.56
CA GLY A 49 -13.35 -7.93 -14.27
C GLY A 49 -13.35 -6.49 -13.77
N ALA A 50 -12.54 -6.28 -12.72
CA ALA A 50 -12.56 -5.09 -11.89
C ALA A 50 -11.83 -3.88 -12.50
N SER A 51 -11.96 -2.72 -11.85
CA SER A 51 -11.05 -1.59 -11.98
C SER A 51 -9.71 -1.91 -11.36
N ILE A 52 -8.72 -1.07 -11.63
CA ILE A 52 -7.40 -1.16 -11.03
C ILE A 52 -6.95 0.20 -10.55
N ALA A 53 -6.31 0.22 -9.38
CA ALA A 53 -5.49 1.33 -8.92
C ALA A 53 -4.06 1.14 -9.44
N LEU A 54 -3.54 2.09 -10.20
CA LEU A 54 -2.11 2.15 -10.49
C LEU A 54 -1.45 3.11 -9.51
N LEU A 55 -0.47 2.58 -8.80
CA LEU A 55 0.25 3.24 -7.72
C LEU A 55 1.70 3.52 -8.17
N PRO A 56 2.42 4.47 -7.54
CA PRO A 56 3.75 4.88 -7.98
C PRO A 56 4.74 3.72 -8.22
N ASN A 57 4.65 2.64 -7.43
CA ASN A 57 5.49 1.46 -7.58
C ASN A 57 5.26 0.72 -8.91
N GLY A 58 4.01 0.52 -9.32
CA GLY A 58 3.71 -0.07 -10.63
C GLY A 58 3.95 0.91 -11.78
N ILE A 59 3.57 2.18 -11.58
CA ILE A 59 3.72 3.24 -12.58
C ILE A 59 5.18 3.42 -12.99
N ARG A 60 6.12 3.43 -12.04
CA ARG A 60 7.55 3.59 -12.34
C ARG A 60 8.07 2.57 -13.35
N VAL A 61 7.63 1.31 -13.24
CA VAL A 61 8.01 0.24 -14.18
C VAL A 61 7.32 0.45 -15.53
N LEU A 62 6.05 0.83 -15.53
CA LEU A 62 5.31 1.12 -16.76
C LEU A 62 5.86 2.33 -17.52
N ASP A 63 6.40 3.33 -16.81
CA ASP A 63 7.06 4.50 -17.40
C ASP A 63 8.41 4.08 -18.04
N GLN A 64 9.18 3.21 -17.40
CA GLN A 64 10.39 2.62 -18.03
C GLN A 64 10.06 1.84 -19.32
N LEU A 65 8.88 1.22 -19.39
CA LEU A 65 8.40 0.53 -20.59
C LEU A 65 7.85 1.49 -21.66
N GLY A 66 7.63 2.77 -21.32
CA GLY A 66 7.06 3.79 -22.21
C GLY A 66 5.53 3.82 -22.24
N CYS A 67 4.85 3.13 -21.34
CA CYS A 67 3.39 2.99 -21.34
C CYS A 67 2.68 4.04 -20.48
N TRP A 68 3.39 4.78 -19.62
CA TRP A 68 2.77 5.63 -18.62
C TRP A 68 1.95 6.78 -19.22
N GLU A 69 2.47 7.50 -20.21
CA GLU A 69 1.77 8.65 -20.80
C GLU A 69 0.43 8.24 -21.44
N ASP A 70 0.40 7.12 -22.16
CA ASP A 70 -0.82 6.58 -22.77
C ASP A 70 -1.84 6.11 -21.72
N ILE A 71 -1.36 5.49 -20.63
CA ILE A 71 -2.21 5.09 -19.50
C ILE A 71 -2.80 6.30 -18.78
N TYR A 72 -1.97 7.31 -18.50
CA TYR A 72 -2.41 8.52 -17.81
C TYR A 72 -3.41 9.30 -18.67
N ALA A 73 -3.20 9.38 -19.99
CA ALA A 73 -4.17 9.95 -20.91
C ALA A 73 -5.51 9.19 -20.89
N ALA A 74 -5.49 7.85 -20.83
CA ALA A 74 -6.70 7.04 -20.74
C ALA A 74 -7.44 7.18 -19.40
N ALA A 75 -6.72 7.46 -18.30
CA ALA A 75 -7.31 7.73 -17.00
C ALA A 75 -8.01 9.10 -16.92
N GLU A 76 -7.77 9.98 -17.91
CA GLU A 76 -8.20 11.38 -17.99
C GLU A 76 -7.59 12.29 -16.90
N LYS A 77 -7.53 11.84 -15.65
CA LYS A 77 -6.95 12.53 -14.48
C LYS A 77 -6.53 11.57 -13.37
N GLY A 78 -5.74 12.06 -12.42
CA GLY A 78 -5.45 11.34 -11.19
C GLY A 78 -6.41 11.61 -10.04
N THR A 79 -6.16 10.89 -8.94
CA THR A 79 -6.95 10.97 -7.72
C THR A 79 -6.48 12.16 -6.87
N ASN A 80 -7.33 13.16 -6.71
CA ASN A 80 -6.99 14.40 -6.02
C ASN A 80 -7.42 14.45 -4.55
N LYS A 81 -8.49 13.74 -4.18
CA LYS A 81 -9.03 13.74 -2.82
C LYS A 81 -9.19 12.31 -2.31
N PHE A 82 -8.49 11.98 -1.24
CA PHE A 82 -8.67 10.73 -0.52
C PHE A 82 -9.35 10.98 0.82
N THR A 83 -10.38 10.20 1.14
CA THR A 83 -11.09 10.30 2.41
C THR A 83 -11.28 8.94 3.04
N ILE A 84 -10.94 8.84 4.32
CA ILE A 84 -11.35 7.72 5.17
C ILE A 84 -12.45 8.25 6.10
N ARG A 85 -13.55 7.52 6.22
CA ARG A 85 -14.70 7.92 7.05
C ARG A 85 -15.35 6.71 7.72
N TYR A 86 -16.16 6.98 8.72
CA TYR A 86 -17.08 6.00 9.31
C TYR A 86 -18.39 5.93 8.52
N ASN A 87 -19.20 4.89 8.75
CA ASN A 87 -20.50 4.71 8.11
C ASN A 87 -21.54 5.79 8.46
N ASP A 88 -21.34 6.53 9.56
CA ASP A 88 -22.14 7.70 9.94
C ASP A 88 -21.72 8.99 9.22
N MET A 89 -20.82 8.87 8.23
CA MET A 89 -20.21 9.94 7.44
C MET A 89 -19.21 10.84 8.17
N SER A 90 -18.91 10.57 9.45
CA SER A 90 -17.89 11.35 10.15
C SER A 90 -16.48 11.04 9.62
N PRO A 91 -15.64 12.07 9.39
CA PRO A 91 -14.33 11.87 8.77
C PRO A 91 -13.31 11.30 9.77
N ILE A 92 -12.47 10.40 9.27
CA ILE A 92 -11.25 9.91 9.93
C ILE A 92 -10.03 10.62 9.35
N LEU A 93 -9.92 10.66 8.02
CA LEU A 93 -8.84 11.26 7.28
C LEU A 93 -9.39 11.98 6.06
N VAL A 94 -8.89 13.18 5.77
CA VAL A 94 -9.14 13.88 4.51
C VAL A 94 -7.80 14.37 3.99
N LEU A 95 -7.40 13.89 2.83
CA LEU A 95 -6.23 14.34 2.10
C LEU A 95 -6.68 15.00 0.81
N ASP A 96 -6.55 16.32 0.75
CA ASP A 96 -6.75 17.11 -0.47
C ASP A 96 -5.41 17.25 -1.23
N ASP A 97 -5.50 17.56 -2.52
CA ASP A 97 -4.37 17.72 -3.44
C ASP A 97 -3.41 16.51 -3.44
N LEU A 98 -3.98 15.30 -3.28
CA LEU A 98 -3.24 14.06 -3.13
C LEU A 98 -2.38 13.76 -4.35
N GLU A 99 -2.93 13.99 -5.56
CA GLU A 99 -2.21 13.79 -6.82
C GLU A 99 -0.90 14.59 -6.83
N ASP A 100 -0.99 15.90 -6.55
CA ASP A 100 0.16 16.80 -6.52
C ASP A 100 1.13 16.44 -5.40
N LYS A 101 0.64 16.16 -4.20
CA LYS A 101 1.48 15.82 -3.03
C LYS A 101 2.26 14.54 -3.24
N VAL A 102 1.60 13.49 -3.74
CA VAL A 102 2.25 12.19 -4.03
C VAL A 102 3.20 12.32 -5.23
N THR A 103 2.81 13.05 -6.28
CA THR A 103 3.68 13.30 -7.45
C THR A 103 4.94 14.06 -7.05
N GLN A 104 4.83 15.14 -6.26
CA GLN A 104 6.00 15.87 -5.79
C GLN A 104 6.89 15.01 -4.88
N ARG A 105 6.32 14.04 -4.15
CA ARG A 105 7.07 13.15 -3.25
C ARG A 105 7.81 12.05 -4.02
N LEU A 106 7.12 11.35 -4.91
CA LEU A 106 7.56 10.08 -5.53
C LEU A 106 7.79 10.16 -7.05
N GLY A 107 7.40 11.26 -7.68
CA GLY A 107 7.49 11.49 -9.13
C GLY A 107 6.25 11.04 -9.91
N TYR A 108 5.31 10.35 -9.26
CA TYR A 108 4.06 9.85 -9.86
C TYR A 108 2.91 10.02 -8.86
N GLY A 109 1.72 10.31 -9.37
CA GLY A 109 0.48 10.28 -8.60
C GLY A 109 -0.08 8.85 -8.48
N LEU A 110 -1.38 8.76 -8.23
CA LEU A 110 -2.13 7.52 -8.31
C LEU A 110 -3.40 7.73 -9.13
N ILE A 111 -3.79 6.69 -9.86
CA ILE A 111 -4.95 6.73 -10.78
C ILE A 111 -5.83 5.50 -10.58
N PHE A 112 -7.13 5.67 -10.80
CA PHE A 112 -8.11 4.59 -10.89
C PHE A 112 -8.73 4.56 -12.28
N LEU A 113 -8.73 3.40 -12.91
CA LEU A 113 -9.29 3.21 -14.25
C LEU A 113 -9.74 1.77 -14.49
N ASP A 114 -10.41 1.55 -15.61
CA ASP A 114 -10.78 0.22 -16.07
C ASP A 114 -9.51 -0.60 -16.33
N ARG A 115 -9.41 -1.79 -15.73
CA ARG A 115 -8.28 -2.70 -15.98
C ARG A 115 -8.08 -2.99 -17.46
N ARG A 116 -9.19 -3.02 -18.22
CA ARG A 116 -9.19 -3.14 -19.68
C ARG A 116 -8.33 -2.08 -20.35
N MET A 117 -8.42 -0.81 -19.95
CA MET A 117 -7.67 0.29 -20.56
C MET A 117 -6.16 0.09 -20.41
N VAL A 118 -5.72 -0.37 -19.23
CA VAL A 118 -4.30 -0.72 -19.01
C VAL A 118 -3.88 -1.86 -19.92
N ILE A 119 -4.69 -2.92 -20.03
CA ILE A 119 -4.43 -4.07 -20.91
C ILE A 119 -4.34 -3.62 -22.38
N GLU A 120 -5.23 -2.74 -22.84
CA GLU A 120 -5.21 -2.21 -24.21
C GLU A 120 -3.91 -1.45 -24.49
N VAL A 121 -3.47 -0.58 -23.58
CA VAL A 121 -2.19 0.14 -23.74
C VAL A 121 -1.02 -0.84 -23.77
N LEU A 122 -0.93 -1.77 -22.81
CA LEU A 122 0.16 -2.75 -22.77
C LEU A 122 0.19 -3.60 -24.05
N TYR A 123 -0.98 -4.07 -24.51
CA TYR A 123 -1.09 -4.80 -25.76
C TYR A 123 -0.64 -3.95 -26.94
N ASN A 124 -1.05 -2.68 -27.03
CA ASN A 124 -0.68 -1.78 -28.11
C ASN A 124 0.84 -1.56 -28.22
N HIS A 125 1.57 -1.60 -27.10
CA HIS A 125 3.03 -1.49 -27.06
C HIS A 125 3.80 -2.77 -27.45
N ILE A 126 3.14 -3.93 -27.56
CA ILE A 126 3.76 -5.15 -28.09
C ILE A 126 4.00 -4.95 -29.60
N LEU A 127 5.23 -5.05 -30.08
CA LEU A 127 5.57 -4.77 -31.48
C LEU A 127 5.02 -5.83 -32.44
N ASP A 128 5.16 -7.10 -32.08
CA ASP A 128 4.68 -8.23 -32.88
C ASP A 128 3.40 -8.82 -32.25
N LYS A 129 2.24 -8.44 -32.80
CA LYS A 129 0.94 -8.92 -32.31
C LYS A 129 0.73 -10.42 -32.47
N SER A 130 1.47 -11.08 -33.38
CA SER A 130 1.38 -12.53 -33.57
C SER A 130 1.87 -13.33 -32.36
N LYS A 131 2.62 -12.67 -31.47
CA LYS A 131 3.11 -13.22 -30.20
C LYS A 131 2.00 -13.32 -29.14
N VAL A 132 0.85 -12.72 -29.34
CA VAL A 132 -0.28 -12.73 -28.41
C VAL A 132 -1.43 -13.51 -29.03
N ILE A 133 -1.65 -14.72 -28.53
CA ILE A 133 -2.61 -15.66 -29.10
C ILE A 133 -3.77 -15.83 -28.12
N THR A 134 -4.93 -15.31 -28.50
CA THR A 134 -6.18 -15.41 -27.74
C THR A 134 -6.90 -16.74 -28.01
N SER A 135 -7.92 -17.04 -27.21
CA SER A 135 -8.63 -18.34 -27.21
C SER A 135 -7.72 -19.55 -26.96
N GLN A 136 -6.62 -19.36 -26.22
CA GLN A 136 -5.64 -20.40 -25.87
C GLN A 136 -5.66 -20.65 -24.37
N LYS A 137 -6.68 -21.36 -23.88
CA LYS A 137 -6.71 -21.75 -22.46
C LYS A 137 -5.77 -22.92 -22.25
N VAL A 138 -4.68 -22.69 -21.51
CA VAL A 138 -3.73 -23.75 -21.16
C VAL A 138 -4.36 -24.75 -20.20
N VAL A 139 -4.27 -26.03 -20.55
CA VAL A 139 -4.85 -27.15 -19.81
C VAL A 139 -3.79 -28.07 -19.19
N SER A 140 -2.59 -28.14 -19.78
CA SER A 140 -1.46 -28.87 -19.21
C SER A 140 -0.12 -28.29 -19.66
N VAL A 141 0.91 -28.54 -18.85
CA VAL A 141 2.30 -28.22 -19.16
C VAL A 141 3.17 -29.40 -18.79
N GLU A 142 3.98 -29.86 -19.74
CA GLU A 142 4.98 -30.89 -19.54
C GLU A 142 6.37 -30.22 -19.50
N SER A 143 7.12 -30.46 -18.42
CA SER A 143 8.49 -29.98 -18.26
C SER A 143 9.47 -31.12 -18.51
N TYR A 144 10.42 -30.91 -19.41
CA TYR A 144 11.49 -31.85 -19.73
C TYR A 144 12.86 -31.27 -19.35
N ALA A 145 13.92 -32.05 -19.56
CA ALA A 145 15.30 -31.61 -19.29
C ALA A 145 15.69 -30.37 -20.10
N GLU A 146 15.33 -30.31 -21.39
CA GLU A 146 15.78 -29.27 -22.34
C GLU A 146 14.68 -28.28 -22.75
N GLY A 147 13.49 -28.35 -22.16
CA GLY A 147 12.40 -27.43 -22.53
C GLY A 147 11.05 -27.80 -21.93
N VAL A 148 10.02 -27.14 -22.44
CA VAL A 148 8.62 -27.30 -22.00
C VAL A 148 7.71 -27.48 -23.20
N LYS A 149 6.62 -28.23 -23.01
CA LYS A 149 5.50 -28.34 -23.95
C LYS A 149 4.21 -27.93 -23.24
N VAL A 150 3.48 -27.01 -23.84
CA VAL A 150 2.21 -26.45 -23.33
C VAL A 150 1.09 -26.89 -24.26
N LEU A 151 0.04 -27.49 -23.69
CA LEU A 151 -1.17 -27.89 -24.41
C LEU A 151 -2.33 -26.98 -24.02
N THR A 152 -3.13 -26.61 -25.02
CA THR A 152 -4.31 -25.76 -24.87
C THR A 152 -5.60 -26.55 -25.07
N ASN A 153 -6.72 -25.96 -24.66
CA ASN A 153 -8.06 -26.54 -24.84
C ASN A 153 -8.44 -26.75 -26.31
N GLU A 154 -7.83 -25.99 -27.23
CA GLU A 154 -8.02 -26.12 -28.68
C GLU A 154 -7.14 -27.25 -29.29
N GLY A 155 -6.38 -27.97 -28.46
CA GLY A 155 -5.43 -28.99 -28.91
C GLY A 155 -4.15 -28.42 -29.54
N SER A 156 -3.95 -27.10 -29.52
CA SER A 156 -2.73 -26.47 -30.01
C SER A 156 -1.57 -26.70 -29.03
N GLU A 157 -0.39 -26.98 -29.58
CA GLU A 157 0.83 -27.23 -28.81
C GLU A 157 1.85 -26.09 -28.99
N PHE A 158 2.45 -25.66 -27.88
CA PHE A 158 3.49 -24.64 -27.86
C PHE A 158 4.72 -25.16 -27.12
N THR A 159 5.91 -24.89 -27.67
CA THR A 159 7.18 -25.27 -27.06
C THR A 159 8.04 -24.05 -26.73
N GLY A 160 8.87 -24.18 -25.70
CA GLY A 160 9.84 -23.17 -25.28
C GLY A 160 10.86 -23.75 -24.29
N ASP A 161 11.69 -22.87 -23.72
CA ASP A 161 12.70 -23.22 -22.71
C ASP A 161 12.13 -23.14 -21.29
N MET A 162 11.11 -22.32 -21.07
CA MET A 162 10.44 -22.13 -19.78
C MET A 162 9.01 -21.62 -19.91
N VAL A 163 8.20 -21.83 -18.86
CA VAL A 163 6.84 -21.31 -18.73
C VAL A 163 6.72 -20.35 -17.56
N LEU A 164 6.08 -19.21 -17.81
CA LEU A 164 5.77 -18.20 -16.81
C LEU A 164 4.25 -18.13 -16.65
N GLY A 165 3.74 -18.66 -15.54
CA GLY A 165 2.32 -18.68 -15.19
C GLY A 165 1.85 -17.33 -14.69
N CYS A 166 1.21 -16.57 -15.57
CA CYS A 166 0.52 -15.30 -15.30
C CYS A 166 -1.02 -15.48 -15.30
N ASP A 167 -1.48 -16.69 -14.99
CA ASP A 167 -2.84 -17.21 -15.15
C ASP A 167 -3.71 -17.10 -13.89
N GLY A 168 -3.29 -16.24 -12.96
CA GLY A 168 -4.09 -15.78 -11.84
C GLY A 168 -4.35 -16.81 -10.74
N VAL A 169 -5.33 -16.52 -9.89
CA VAL A 169 -5.60 -17.30 -8.67
C VAL A 169 -6.01 -18.74 -8.95
N HIS A 170 -6.47 -19.10 -10.15
CA HIS A 170 -6.83 -20.47 -10.53
C HIS A 170 -5.80 -21.14 -11.46
N SER A 171 -4.54 -20.71 -11.36
CA SER A 171 -3.41 -21.10 -12.21
C SER A 171 -3.33 -22.60 -12.52
N THR A 172 -3.31 -22.93 -13.81
CA THR A 172 -2.94 -24.24 -14.33
C THR A 172 -1.45 -24.48 -14.08
N VAL A 173 -0.59 -23.49 -14.30
CA VAL A 173 0.87 -23.64 -14.12
C VAL A 173 1.21 -24.00 -12.67
N ARG A 174 0.51 -23.43 -11.68
CA ARG A 174 0.69 -23.77 -10.26
C ARG A 174 0.30 -25.23 -9.97
N LYS A 175 -0.75 -25.75 -10.61
CA LYS A 175 -1.14 -27.15 -10.50
C LYS A 175 -0.08 -28.08 -11.10
N GLU A 176 0.55 -27.69 -12.21
CA GLU A 176 1.66 -28.46 -12.78
C GLU A 176 2.91 -28.44 -11.88
N ILE A 177 3.25 -27.30 -11.27
CA ILE A 177 4.30 -27.22 -10.24
C ILE A 177 3.98 -28.16 -9.06
N ALA A 178 2.73 -28.17 -8.59
CA ALA A 178 2.32 -29.05 -7.50
C ALA A 178 2.48 -30.54 -7.84
N LYS A 179 2.25 -30.94 -9.10
CA LYS A 179 2.49 -32.32 -9.56
C LYS A 179 3.98 -32.66 -9.56
N LEU A 180 4.85 -31.75 -10.01
CA LEU A 180 6.31 -31.96 -10.01
C LEU A 180 6.86 -32.10 -8.58
N GLU A 181 6.31 -31.36 -7.63
CA GLU A 181 6.74 -31.40 -6.23
C GLU A 181 6.03 -32.49 -5.40
N GLY A 182 4.98 -33.11 -5.94
CA GLY A 182 4.16 -34.09 -5.23
C GLY A 182 3.29 -33.51 -4.10
N ALA A 183 3.07 -32.19 -4.08
CA ALA A 183 2.33 -31.50 -3.02
C ALA A 183 1.52 -30.31 -3.56
N SER A 184 0.21 -30.31 -3.30
CA SER A 184 -0.67 -29.18 -3.60
C SER A 184 -0.47 -28.03 -2.61
N GLN A 185 -0.59 -26.81 -3.12
CA GLN A 185 -0.57 -25.59 -2.31
C GLN A 185 -1.94 -24.92 -2.20
N GLU A 186 -3.01 -25.46 -2.80
CA GLU A 186 -4.34 -24.83 -2.85
C GLU A 186 -4.93 -24.59 -1.44
N ASN A 187 -4.63 -25.44 -0.46
CA ASN A 187 -5.05 -25.25 0.94
C ASN A 187 -4.42 -24.03 1.62
N GLN A 188 -3.41 -23.41 1.01
CA GLN A 188 -2.84 -22.14 1.50
C GLN A 188 -3.72 -20.94 1.16
N LEU A 189 -4.58 -21.06 0.15
CA LEU A 189 -5.52 -20.01 -0.23
C LEU A 189 -6.59 -19.86 0.85
N LYS A 190 -6.76 -18.64 1.37
CA LYS A 190 -7.74 -18.32 2.40
C LYS A 190 -8.63 -17.18 1.96
N ALA A 191 -9.89 -17.20 2.38
CA ALA A 191 -10.82 -16.10 2.17
C ALA A 191 -11.60 -15.86 3.46
N THR A 192 -11.42 -14.66 4.04
CA THR A 192 -12.18 -14.18 5.21
C THR A 192 -13.30 -13.22 4.79
N TYR A 193 -13.14 -12.57 3.64
CA TYR A 193 -14.09 -11.60 3.10
C TYR A 193 -14.63 -12.05 1.74
N CYS A 194 -15.80 -11.55 1.38
CA CYS A 194 -16.29 -11.51 0.01
C CYS A 194 -16.46 -10.07 -0.43
N CYS A 195 -16.68 -9.86 -1.73
CA CYS A 195 -16.82 -8.54 -2.31
C CYS A 195 -17.89 -8.52 -3.39
N VAL A 196 -18.84 -7.60 -3.25
CA VAL A 196 -19.68 -7.14 -4.36
C VAL A 196 -18.95 -5.97 -5.01
N TRP A 197 -18.42 -6.23 -6.20
CA TRP A 197 -17.68 -5.24 -6.97
C TRP A 197 -18.50 -4.81 -8.19
N GLY A 198 -18.47 -3.52 -8.54
CA GLY A 198 -19.05 -3.06 -9.80
C GLY A 198 -18.53 -1.75 -10.36
N ILE A 199 -18.77 -1.58 -11.67
CA ILE A 199 -18.63 -0.31 -12.40
C ILE A 199 -20.02 0.27 -12.57
N ALA A 200 -20.26 1.47 -12.05
CA ALA A 200 -21.45 2.24 -12.36
C ALA A 200 -21.12 3.45 -13.24
N THR A 201 -22.12 3.96 -13.93
CA THR A 201 -22.01 5.19 -14.73
C THR A 201 -23.03 6.21 -14.25
N ASP A 202 -22.74 7.49 -14.46
CA ASP A 202 -23.70 8.58 -14.26
C ASP A 202 -24.31 8.61 -12.84
N VAL A 203 -23.49 8.31 -11.83
CA VAL A 203 -23.86 8.43 -10.41
C VAL A 203 -23.82 9.92 -10.03
N PRO A 204 -24.93 10.51 -9.60
CA PRO A 204 -24.98 11.93 -9.27
C PRO A 204 -24.18 12.24 -8.00
N HIS A 205 -23.77 13.50 -7.86
CA HIS A 205 -23.10 14.02 -6.65
C HIS A 205 -21.75 13.37 -6.31
N VAL A 206 -21.08 12.73 -7.28
CA VAL A 206 -19.71 12.22 -7.12
C VAL A 206 -18.71 13.28 -7.58
N PRO A 207 -17.87 13.84 -6.69
CA PRO A 207 -16.84 14.78 -7.11
C PRO A 207 -15.74 14.07 -7.91
N ARG A 208 -15.15 14.74 -8.90
CA ARG A 208 -14.01 14.22 -9.66
C ARG A 208 -12.75 14.06 -8.80
N GLY A 209 -11.93 13.07 -9.10
CA GLY A 209 -10.70 12.76 -8.38
C GLY A 209 -10.93 12.22 -6.97
N THR A 210 -12.10 11.64 -6.69
CA THR A 210 -12.49 11.17 -5.36
C THR A 210 -12.13 9.70 -5.16
N LEU A 211 -11.43 9.42 -4.07
CA LEU A 211 -11.22 8.08 -3.52
C LEU A 211 -11.70 8.05 -2.07
N VAL A 212 -12.58 7.11 -1.73
CA VAL A 212 -13.16 7.00 -0.39
C VAL A 212 -13.12 5.58 0.12
N ASN A 213 -12.62 5.45 1.35
CA ASN A 213 -12.80 4.27 2.17
C ASN A 213 -13.83 4.57 3.26
N THR A 214 -14.86 3.75 3.36
CA THR A 214 -15.89 3.87 4.41
C THR A 214 -15.83 2.65 5.31
N TYR A 215 -15.58 2.90 6.59
CA TYR A 215 -15.53 1.87 7.61
C TYR A 215 -16.94 1.48 8.02
N GLY A 216 -17.14 0.20 8.30
CA GLY A 216 -18.42 -0.35 8.73
C GLY A 216 -18.24 -1.43 9.78
N ASN A 217 -19.33 -2.13 10.11
CA ASN A 217 -19.33 -3.23 11.06
C ASN A 217 -19.59 -4.53 10.30
N ASP A 218 -18.54 -5.34 10.15
CA ASP A 218 -18.46 -6.52 9.28
C ASP A 218 -18.51 -6.21 7.77
N TYR A 219 -18.36 -4.94 7.39
CA TYR A 219 -18.21 -4.52 6.00
C TYR A 219 -17.39 -3.24 5.87
N SER A 220 -16.87 -2.97 4.68
CA SER A 220 -16.26 -1.69 4.30
C SER A 220 -16.57 -1.36 2.83
N TYR A 221 -16.46 -0.09 2.46
CA TYR A 221 -16.53 0.34 1.07
C TYR A 221 -15.21 0.89 0.58
N LEU A 222 -14.82 0.52 -0.64
CA LEU A 222 -13.87 1.25 -1.46
C LEU A 222 -14.64 1.86 -2.64
N PHE A 223 -14.58 3.19 -2.77
CA PHE A 223 -15.26 3.93 -3.82
C PHE A 223 -14.29 4.88 -4.51
N ALA A 224 -14.22 4.83 -5.84
CA ALA A 224 -13.35 5.69 -6.63
C ALA A 224 -14.09 6.24 -7.85
N ASP A 225 -13.82 7.49 -8.21
CA ASP A 225 -14.18 7.98 -9.54
C ASP A 225 -13.23 7.41 -10.61
N GLY A 226 -13.70 7.42 -11.86
CA GLY A 226 -12.95 6.93 -13.00
C GLY A 226 -13.29 7.66 -14.30
N PRO A 227 -12.55 7.38 -15.37
CA PRO A 227 -12.71 8.03 -16.67
C PRO A 227 -14.11 7.78 -17.27
N GLY A 228 -14.58 8.71 -18.10
CA GLY A 228 -15.87 8.58 -18.79
C GLY A 228 -17.09 8.55 -17.87
N ASN A 229 -17.10 9.35 -16.79
CA ASN A 229 -18.17 9.40 -15.77
C ASN A 229 -18.47 8.05 -15.09
N ARG A 230 -17.46 7.18 -15.04
CA ARG A 230 -17.54 5.91 -14.32
C ARG A 230 -17.24 6.12 -12.85
N VAL A 231 -17.80 5.23 -12.04
CA VAL A 231 -17.40 5.06 -10.64
C VAL A 231 -17.20 3.58 -10.36
N TYR A 232 -16.20 3.30 -9.54
CA TYR A 232 -15.85 1.97 -9.09
C TYR A 232 -16.26 1.83 -7.64
N CYS A 233 -17.05 0.80 -7.34
CA CYS A 233 -17.51 0.55 -5.99
C CYS A 233 -17.26 -0.90 -5.63
N ALA A 234 -16.62 -1.12 -4.49
CA ALA A 234 -16.44 -2.41 -3.87
C ALA A 234 -17.07 -2.36 -2.48
N LEU A 235 -18.07 -3.21 -2.24
CA LEU A 235 -18.60 -3.53 -0.93
C LEU A 235 -17.91 -4.81 -0.46
N LEU A 236 -17.01 -4.69 0.51
CA LEU A 236 -16.28 -5.81 1.09
C LEU A 236 -17.00 -6.23 2.37
N MET A 237 -17.34 -7.51 2.51
CA MET A 237 -18.11 -8.03 3.64
C MET A 237 -17.39 -9.21 4.29
N ARG A 238 -17.37 -9.24 5.62
CA ARG A 238 -16.82 -10.35 6.39
C ARG A 238 -17.73 -11.56 6.23
N MET A 239 -17.15 -12.70 5.89
CA MET A 239 -17.89 -13.96 5.86
C MET A 239 -18.00 -14.56 7.27
N LYS A 240 -18.90 -15.53 7.45
CA LYS A 240 -19.17 -16.19 8.75
C LYS A 240 -17.91 -16.81 9.37
N GLU A 241 -17.03 -17.34 8.54
CA GLU A 241 -15.77 -17.93 8.93
C GLU A 241 -14.73 -17.70 7.82
N THR A 242 -13.47 -18.05 8.12
CA THR A 242 -12.42 -18.06 7.09
C THR A 242 -12.41 -19.40 6.39
N TYR A 243 -12.66 -19.39 5.08
CA TYR A 243 -12.61 -20.57 4.24
C TYR A 243 -11.22 -20.78 3.66
N ALA A 244 -10.86 -22.03 3.35
CA ALA A 244 -9.58 -22.37 2.76
C ALA A 244 -9.71 -23.41 1.64
N GLY A 245 -8.87 -23.28 0.61
CA GLY A 245 -8.83 -24.21 -0.52
C GLY A 245 -10.21 -24.42 -1.16
N ASP A 246 -10.59 -25.68 -1.34
CA ASP A 246 -11.87 -26.06 -1.98
C ASP A 246 -13.12 -25.70 -1.17
N ALA A 247 -12.98 -25.34 0.11
CA ALA A 247 -14.09 -24.88 0.95
C ALA A 247 -14.49 -23.43 0.67
N ILE A 248 -13.70 -22.68 -0.10
CA ILE A 248 -14.03 -21.29 -0.46
C ILE A 248 -15.31 -21.27 -1.31
N PRO A 249 -16.35 -20.52 -0.89
CA PRO A 249 -17.64 -20.55 -1.56
C PRO A 249 -17.57 -19.90 -2.95
N LYS A 250 -18.45 -20.35 -3.84
CA LYS A 250 -18.71 -19.71 -5.13
C LYS A 250 -20.00 -18.92 -5.01
N PHE A 251 -19.94 -17.62 -5.29
CA PHE A 251 -21.12 -16.77 -5.29
C PHE A 251 -21.77 -16.72 -6.67
N THR A 252 -23.09 -16.58 -6.65
CA THR A 252 -23.95 -16.44 -7.82
C THR A 252 -24.44 -14.99 -7.96
N SER A 253 -25.19 -14.71 -9.03
CA SER A 253 -25.89 -13.43 -9.17
C SER A 253 -26.96 -13.21 -8.10
N ASP A 254 -27.55 -14.28 -7.58
CA ASP A 254 -28.60 -14.16 -6.56
C ASP A 254 -28.00 -13.78 -5.21
N ASP A 255 -26.84 -14.37 -4.86
CA ASP A 255 -26.07 -13.98 -3.67
C ASP A 255 -25.63 -12.51 -3.75
N GLU A 256 -25.20 -12.06 -4.94
CA GLU A 256 -24.84 -10.67 -5.19
C GLU A 256 -26.02 -9.72 -4.94
N ALA A 257 -27.21 -10.05 -5.46
CA ALA A 257 -28.41 -9.25 -5.29
C ALA A 257 -28.89 -9.20 -3.82
N GLU A 258 -28.81 -10.33 -3.10
CA GLU A 258 -29.17 -10.41 -1.68
C GLU A 258 -28.24 -9.53 -0.82
N MET A 259 -26.92 -9.66 -1.01
CA MET A 259 -25.93 -8.84 -0.33
C MET A 259 -26.11 -7.35 -0.64
N ALA A 260 -26.35 -7.03 -1.92
CA ALA A 260 -26.56 -5.64 -2.30
C ALA A 260 -27.83 -5.04 -1.69
N LYS A 261 -28.88 -5.85 -1.55
CA LYS A 261 -30.14 -5.42 -0.93
C LYS A 261 -29.99 -5.13 0.56
N LEU A 262 -29.20 -5.91 1.28
CA LEU A 262 -28.92 -5.70 2.71
C LEU A 262 -28.28 -4.33 2.97
N HIS A 263 -27.50 -3.85 2.01
CA HIS A 263 -26.70 -2.63 2.09
C HIS A 263 -27.30 -1.46 1.29
N GLU A 264 -28.55 -1.55 0.82
CA GLU A 264 -29.09 -0.58 -0.13
C GLU A 264 -29.15 0.87 0.39
N ASP A 265 -29.34 1.00 1.70
CA ASP A 265 -29.50 2.29 2.39
C ASP A 265 -28.20 2.87 2.95
N ASP A 266 -27.10 2.11 2.85
CA ASP A 266 -25.78 2.56 3.31
C ASP A 266 -25.34 3.80 2.53
N LEU A 267 -24.86 4.82 3.24
CA LEU A 267 -24.22 5.97 2.63
C LEU A 267 -22.75 5.64 2.34
N ILE A 268 -22.33 5.87 1.09
CA ILE A 268 -20.92 5.77 0.66
C ILE A 268 -20.28 7.15 0.67
N LEU A 269 -21.05 8.16 0.23
CA LEU A 269 -20.70 9.57 0.26
C LEU A 269 -21.87 10.35 0.85
N PRO A 270 -21.66 11.60 1.31
CA PRO A 270 -22.75 12.48 1.70
C PRO A 270 -23.81 12.59 0.58
N GLY A 271 -24.99 12.03 0.83
CA GLY A 271 -26.11 12.04 -0.12
C GLY A 271 -26.06 10.97 -1.23
N VAL A 272 -25.10 10.04 -1.21
CA VAL A 272 -25.02 8.94 -2.18
C VAL A 272 -25.13 7.59 -1.46
N LYS A 273 -26.23 6.88 -1.73
CA LYS A 273 -26.46 5.53 -1.19
C LYS A 273 -25.87 4.45 -2.09
N PHE A 274 -25.46 3.33 -1.49
CA PHE A 274 -24.98 2.18 -2.26
C PHE A 274 -26.05 1.64 -3.20
N GLY A 275 -27.32 1.57 -2.80
CA GLY A 275 -28.41 1.14 -3.68
C GLY A 275 -28.54 1.99 -4.95
N ASP A 276 -28.25 3.30 -4.87
CA ASP A 276 -28.27 4.19 -6.05
C ASP A 276 -27.11 3.93 -7.01
N VAL A 277 -25.94 3.59 -6.48
CA VAL A 277 -24.76 3.18 -7.25
C VAL A 277 -25.01 1.82 -7.89
N HIS A 278 -25.48 0.84 -7.12
CA HIS A 278 -25.75 -0.53 -7.55
C HIS A 278 -26.76 -0.61 -8.70
N ARG A 279 -27.84 0.19 -8.65
CA ARG A 279 -28.82 0.27 -9.75
C ARG A 279 -28.21 0.76 -11.07
N ARG A 280 -27.10 1.51 -11.01
CA ARG A 280 -26.38 2.06 -12.17
C ARG A 280 -25.19 1.19 -12.59
N MET A 281 -24.93 0.07 -11.91
CA MET A 281 -23.81 -0.79 -12.25
C MET A 281 -24.02 -1.46 -13.62
N ILE A 282 -23.16 -1.12 -14.57
CA ILE A 282 -23.09 -1.73 -15.92
C ILE A 282 -22.33 -3.05 -15.92
N ALA A 283 -21.53 -3.30 -14.88
CA ALA A 283 -20.86 -4.58 -14.62
C ALA A 283 -20.82 -4.79 -13.11
N ARG A 284 -21.17 -6.00 -12.65
CA ARG A 284 -21.15 -6.37 -11.23
C ARG A 284 -20.79 -7.84 -11.06
N ILE A 285 -20.08 -8.16 -9.98
CA ILE A 285 -19.75 -9.53 -9.60
C ILE A 285 -19.64 -9.64 -8.08
N CYS A 286 -20.11 -10.75 -7.53
CA CYS A 286 -19.78 -11.14 -6.16
C CYS A 286 -18.71 -12.24 -6.19
N THR A 287 -17.65 -12.07 -5.41
CA THR A 287 -16.53 -13.03 -5.34
C THR A 287 -15.98 -13.15 -3.93
N PRO A 288 -15.53 -14.34 -3.49
CA PRO A 288 -14.67 -14.42 -2.33
C PRO A 288 -13.38 -13.63 -2.58
N LEU A 289 -12.88 -12.97 -1.55
CA LEU A 289 -11.59 -12.29 -1.55
C LEU A 289 -10.55 -13.26 -1.01
N ALA A 290 -10.11 -14.13 -1.93
CA ALA A 290 -9.02 -15.04 -1.63
C ALA A 290 -7.69 -14.29 -1.58
N GLU A 291 -6.86 -14.58 -0.60
CA GLU A 291 -5.52 -14.04 -0.43
C GLU A 291 -4.53 -15.14 -0.07
N VAL A 292 -3.27 -14.99 -0.52
CA VAL A 292 -2.21 -15.97 -0.29
C VAL A 292 -0.85 -15.40 -0.73
N VAL A 293 0.21 -15.87 -0.09
CA VAL A 293 1.55 -15.91 -0.70
C VAL A 293 1.97 -17.37 -0.70
N PHE A 294 2.04 -17.99 -1.88
CA PHE A 294 2.40 -19.40 -1.99
C PHE A 294 3.86 -19.59 -1.61
N LYS A 295 4.19 -20.72 -0.96
CA LYS A 295 5.57 -21.00 -0.53
C LYS A 295 6.50 -21.41 -1.67
N LYS A 296 5.97 -22.05 -2.71
CA LYS A 296 6.74 -22.53 -3.85
C LYS A 296 6.25 -21.84 -5.13
N TRP A 297 7.10 -21.00 -5.73
CA TRP A 297 6.73 -20.26 -6.94
C TRP A 297 7.25 -20.90 -8.22
N HIS A 298 8.18 -21.85 -8.13
CA HIS A 298 8.80 -22.44 -9.30
C HIS A 298 9.15 -23.91 -9.08
N SER A 299 9.16 -24.69 -10.15
CA SER A 299 9.71 -26.05 -10.17
C SER A 299 10.06 -26.43 -11.60
N GLY A 300 11.16 -27.15 -11.80
CA GLY A 300 11.70 -27.42 -13.14
C GLY A 300 11.87 -26.14 -13.94
N ARG A 301 11.19 -26.07 -15.09
CA ARG A 301 11.19 -24.92 -16.01
C ARG A 301 9.92 -24.06 -15.93
N LEU A 302 9.18 -24.16 -14.82
CA LEU A 302 7.93 -23.45 -14.55
C LEU A 302 8.12 -22.43 -13.43
N MET A 303 7.59 -21.22 -13.59
CA MET A 303 7.53 -20.21 -12.53
C MET A 303 6.21 -19.43 -12.54
N LEU A 304 5.74 -19.02 -11.37
CA LEU A 304 4.52 -18.25 -11.15
C LEU A 304 4.82 -16.74 -11.02
N VAL A 305 3.96 -15.90 -11.58
CA VAL A 305 4.07 -14.43 -11.58
C VAL A 305 2.71 -13.78 -11.33
N GLY A 306 2.65 -12.86 -10.37
CA GLY A 306 1.43 -12.14 -9.99
C GLY A 306 0.48 -13.00 -9.16
N ASP A 307 -0.83 -12.87 -9.38
CA ASP A 307 -1.91 -13.56 -8.66
C ASP A 307 -1.79 -15.10 -8.63
N SER A 308 -0.99 -15.70 -9.53
CA SER A 308 -0.69 -17.13 -9.50
C SER A 308 0.26 -17.52 -8.36
N ALA A 309 1.09 -16.58 -7.89
CA ALA A 309 2.10 -16.73 -6.83
C ALA A 309 1.72 -16.01 -5.52
N HIS A 310 1.14 -14.82 -5.63
CA HIS A 310 0.76 -13.97 -4.50
C HIS A 310 -0.51 -13.20 -4.83
N LYS A 311 -1.56 -13.39 -4.03
CA LYS A 311 -2.86 -12.77 -4.23
C LYS A 311 -3.19 -11.87 -3.03
N PHE A 312 -3.58 -10.65 -3.36
CA PHE A 312 -3.96 -9.60 -2.42
C PHE A 312 -5.48 -9.46 -2.32
N GLU A 313 -5.95 -9.05 -1.14
CA GLU A 313 -7.21 -8.33 -1.02
C GLU A 313 -7.14 -6.99 -1.78
N PRO A 314 -8.23 -6.55 -2.44
CA PRO A 314 -8.18 -5.46 -3.42
C PRO A 314 -8.06 -4.06 -2.80
N LEU A 315 -8.35 -3.91 -1.50
CA LEU A 315 -8.48 -2.63 -0.80
C LEU A 315 -7.25 -1.74 -0.93
N SER A 316 -6.05 -2.33 -0.82
CA SER A 316 -4.78 -1.59 -0.91
C SER A 316 -4.36 -1.23 -2.33
N GLY A 317 -5.05 -1.76 -3.36
CA GLY A 317 -4.68 -1.58 -4.76
C GLY A 317 -3.37 -2.26 -5.17
N GLN A 318 -2.74 -3.07 -4.30
CA GLN A 318 -1.36 -3.54 -4.50
C GLN A 318 -1.21 -4.74 -5.45
N GLY A 319 -2.27 -5.50 -5.73
CA GLY A 319 -2.17 -6.75 -6.50
C GLY A 319 -1.54 -6.58 -7.89
N GLY A 320 -2.14 -5.75 -8.75
CA GLY A 320 -1.63 -5.52 -10.10
C GLY A 320 -0.25 -4.86 -10.14
N ASN A 321 -0.01 -3.89 -9.24
CA ASN A 321 1.29 -3.24 -9.10
C ASN A 321 2.40 -4.24 -8.72
N ASN A 322 2.12 -5.16 -7.79
CA ASN A 322 3.09 -6.19 -7.39
C ASN A 322 3.26 -7.30 -8.43
N ALA A 323 2.26 -7.55 -9.28
CA ALA A 323 2.42 -8.44 -10.42
C ALA A 323 3.43 -7.87 -11.44
N ILE A 324 3.36 -6.56 -11.71
CA ILE A 324 4.34 -5.84 -12.53
C ILE A 324 5.73 -5.89 -11.89
N GLU A 325 5.84 -5.62 -10.58
CA GLU A 325 7.13 -5.70 -9.87
C GLU A 325 7.74 -7.12 -9.89
N THR A 326 6.92 -8.17 -9.77
CA THR A 326 7.42 -9.56 -9.86
C THR A 326 7.90 -9.89 -11.28
N ALA A 327 7.21 -9.43 -12.32
CA ALA A 327 7.68 -9.57 -13.71
C ALA A 327 9.01 -8.81 -13.94
N ALA A 328 9.16 -7.62 -13.36
CA ALA A 328 10.40 -6.85 -13.43
C ALA A 328 11.57 -7.57 -12.73
N ALA A 329 11.32 -8.12 -11.53
CA ALA A 329 12.32 -8.90 -10.81
C ALA A 329 12.82 -10.12 -11.60
N PHE A 330 11.89 -10.87 -12.21
CA PHE A 330 12.22 -11.97 -13.11
C PHE A 330 13.06 -11.50 -14.28
N THR A 331 12.66 -10.42 -14.94
CA THR A 331 13.36 -9.88 -16.11
C THR A 331 14.77 -9.41 -15.74
N ASN A 332 14.96 -8.76 -14.59
CA ASN A 332 16.28 -8.36 -14.11
C ASN A 332 17.19 -9.58 -13.88
N ALA A 333 16.68 -10.61 -13.20
CA ALA A 333 17.43 -11.85 -12.97
C ALA A 333 17.78 -12.56 -14.29
N LEU A 334 16.82 -12.68 -15.22
CA LEU A 334 17.03 -13.27 -16.53
C LEU A 334 18.08 -12.49 -17.34
N ASN A 335 17.97 -11.16 -17.39
CA ASN A 335 18.90 -10.33 -18.13
C ASN A 335 20.34 -10.41 -17.59
N ARG A 336 20.52 -10.49 -16.27
CA ARG A 336 21.84 -10.75 -15.67
C ARG A 336 22.39 -12.10 -16.11
N ALA A 337 21.60 -13.16 -16.00
CA ALA A 337 22.00 -14.50 -16.45
C ALA A 337 22.37 -14.52 -17.94
N LEU A 338 21.63 -13.83 -18.80
CA LEU A 338 21.94 -13.76 -20.24
C LEU A 338 23.23 -13.01 -20.54
N LYS A 339 23.60 -11.99 -19.75
CA LYS A 339 24.87 -11.26 -19.92
C LYS A 339 26.08 -12.09 -19.46
N GLU A 340 25.89 -12.95 -18.46
CA GLU A 340 26.94 -13.85 -17.95
C GLU A 340 27.19 -15.06 -18.87
N ASN A 341 26.30 -15.32 -19.85
CA ASN A 341 26.39 -16.45 -20.76
C ASN A 341 26.63 -16.00 -22.22
N PRO A 342 27.85 -16.17 -22.77
CA PRO A 342 28.21 -15.67 -24.10
C PRO A 342 27.35 -16.20 -25.25
N ASN A 343 26.81 -17.42 -25.12
CA ASN A 343 25.93 -18.04 -26.12
C ASN A 343 24.44 -17.73 -25.91
N ARG A 344 24.10 -16.93 -24.88
CA ARG A 344 22.74 -16.58 -24.44
C ARG A 344 21.79 -17.77 -24.24
N ARG A 345 22.31 -18.99 -24.08
CA ARG A 345 21.53 -20.18 -23.72
C ARG A 345 21.62 -20.41 -22.22
N LEU A 346 20.51 -20.81 -21.62
CA LEU A 346 20.44 -21.12 -20.19
C LEU A 346 20.09 -22.58 -19.97
N GLY A 347 20.98 -23.31 -19.29
CA GLY A 347 20.68 -24.67 -18.84
C GLY A 347 19.69 -24.68 -17.67
N SER A 348 19.14 -25.85 -17.35
CA SER A 348 18.14 -26.02 -16.27
C SER A 348 18.60 -25.45 -14.92
N GLY A 349 19.88 -25.59 -14.57
CA GLY A 349 20.44 -25.03 -13.33
C GLY A 349 20.41 -23.50 -13.31
N GLN A 350 20.69 -22.85 -14.44
CA GLN A 350 20.70 -21.39 -14.55
C GLN A 350 19.27 -20.83 -14.54
N ILE A 351 18.34 -21.50 -15.22
CA ILE A 351 16.91 -21.15 -15.17
C ILE A 351 16.39 -21.27 -13.74
N SER A 352 16.73 -22.36 -13.04
CA SER A 352 16.36 -22.54 -11.64
C SER A 352 16.93 -21.45 -10.74
N GLU A 353 18.15 -20.96 -10.99
CA GLU A 353 18.75 -19.87 -10.22
C GLU A 353 18.06 -18.52 -10.51
N VAL A 354 17.68 -18.25 -11.76
CA VAL A 354 16.87 -17.07 -12.12
C VAL A 354 15.53 -17.07 -11.36
N PHE A 355 14.84 -18.22 -11.33
CA PHE A 355 13.56 -18.35 -10.61
C PHE A 355 13.73 -18.18 -9.11
N LYS A 356 14.73 -18.85 -8.53
CA LYS A 356 15.05 -18.78 -7.11
C LYS A 356 15.40 -17.35 -6.69
N SER A 357 16.26 -16.66 -7.44
CA SER A 357 16.62 -15.27 -7.20
C SER A 357 15.37 -14.37 -7.21
N THR A 358 14.46 -14.61 -8.16
CA THR A 358 13.22 -13.84 -8.25
C THR A 358 12.32 -14.04 -7.04
N GLN A 359 12.09 -15.29 -6.62
CA GLN A 359 11.29 -15.57 -5.42
C GLN A 359 11.93 -14.96 -4.16
N LEU A 360 13.25 -15.13 -3.97
CA LEU A 360 13.98 -14.61 -2.80
C LEU A 360 13.85 -13.10 -2.64
N VAL A 361 13.86 -12.34 -3.74
CA VAL A 361 13.72 -10.89 -3.72
C VAL A 361 12.26 -10.46 -3.46
N ARG A 362 11.29 -11.19 -4.00
CA ARG A 362 9.88 -10.77 -3.99
C ARG A 362 9.09 -11.27 -2.79
N GLU A 363 9.27 -12.52 -2.38
CA GLU A 363 8.46 -13.19 -1.37
C GLU A 363 8.38 -12.40 -0.04
N PRO A 364 9.49 -11.88 0.55
CA PRO A 364 9.41 -11.13 1.80
C PRO A 364 8.61 -9.83 1.66
N ARG A 365 8.72 -9.14 0.51
CA ARG A 365 8.00 -7.90 0.25
C ARG A 365 6.51 -8.15 0.07
N VAL A 366 6.12 -9.09 -0.80
CA VAL A 366 4.70 -9.37 -1.02
C VAL A 366 4.04 -9.97 0.23
N SER A 367 4.76 -10.76 1.04
CA SER A 367 4.25 -11.27 2.32
C SER A 367 3.90 -10.16 3.30
N ARG A 368 4.77 -9.14 3.43
CA ARG A 368 4.47 -7.96 4.26
C ARG A 368 3.25 -7.20 3.74
N LEU A 369 3.17 -6.97 2.43
CA LEU A 369 2.11 -6.17 1.82
C LEU A 369 0.74 -6.89 1.80
N VAL A 370 0.71 -8.21 1.57
CA VAL A 370 -0.52 -9.01 1.67
C VAL A 370 -1.04 -8.97 3.10
N LYS A 371 -0.19 -9.24 4.10
CA LYS A 371 -0.56 -9.12 5.51
C LYS A 371 -1.07 -7.72 5.86
N ALA A 372 -0.38 -6.67 5.42
CA ALA A 372 -0.81 -5.30 5.67
C ALA A 372 -2.17 -4.99 5.03
N SER A 373 -2.45 -5.55 3.84
CA SER A 373 -3.76 -5.38 3.17
C SER A 373 -4.88 -6.06 3.97
N HIS A 374 -4.64 -7.27 4.47
CA HIS A 374 -5.59 -7.97 5.33
C HIS A 374 -5.83 -7.25 6.67
N ASP A 375 -4.77 -6.77 7.30
CA ASP A 375 -4.85 -6.00 8.54
C ASP A 375 -5.63 -4.69 8.32
N GLN A 376 -5.41 -4.02 7.19
CA GLN A 376 -6.18 -2.85 6.78
C GLN A 376 -7.68 -3.21 6.66
N GLN A 377 -8.03 -4.24 5.88
CA GLN A 377 -9.41 -4.68 5.72
C GLN A 377 -10.07 -5.05 7.05
N ASN A 378 -9.35 -5.69 7.96
CA ASN A 378 -9.84 -5.97 9.31
C ASN A 378 -10.16 -4.71 10.11
N ILE A 379 -9.34 -3.66 10.01
CA ILE A 379 -9.60 -2.37 10.66
C ILE A 379 -10.81 -1.68 10.04
N GLU A 380 -10.87 -1.62 8.70
CA GLU A 380 -11.96 -0.93 7.99
C GLU A 380 -13.32 -1.62 8.19
N ALA A 381 -13.33 -2.95 8.28
CA ALA A 381 -14.54 -3.74 8.51
C ALA A 381 -14.93 -3.89 9.99
N SER A 382 -14.17 -3.33 10.93
CA SER A 382 -14.44 -3.50 12.38
C SER A 382 -14.55 -2.16 13.08
N GLN A 383 -15.39 -1.27 12.59
CA GLN A 383 -15.56 0.10 13.10
C GLN A 383 -15.76 0.16 14.62
N ALA A 384 -16.59 -0.73 15.20
CA ALA A 384 -16.86 -0.76 16.64
C ALA A 384 -15.72 -1.33 17.51
N SER A 385 -14.62 -1.80 16.90
CA SER A 385 -13.53 -2.42 17.66
C SER A 385 -12.63 -1.39 18.36
N ILE A 386 -12.07 -1.77 19.52
CA ILE A 386 -11.08 -0.95 20.23
C ILE A 386 -9.86 -0.68 19.36
N GLN A 387 -9.44 -1.65 18.54
CA GLN A 387 -8.32 -1.49 17.61
C GLN A 387 -8.60 -0.39 16.58
N THR A 388 -9.79 -0.37 15.98
CA THR A 388 -10.17 0.67 15.01
C THR A 388 -10.33 2.02 15.69
N ALA A 389 -10.88 2.07 16.90
CA ALA A 389 -10.95 3.31 17.68
C ALA A 389 -9.55 3.91 17.93
N ILE A 390 -8.59 3.10 18.43
CA ILE A 390 -7.20 3.53 18.65
C ILE A 390 -6.55 3.96 17.34
N SER A 391 -6.66 3.14 16.30
CA SER A 391 -6.01 3.41 15.00
C SER A 391 -6.55 4.69 14.35
N SER A 392 -7.85 4.93 14.44
CA SER A 392 -8.49 6.13 13.87
C SER A 392 -8.09 7.40 14.63
N GLN A 393 -7.99 7.34 15.97
CA GLN A 393 -7.47 8.48 16.75
C GLN A 393 -6.01 8.76 16.42
N PHE A 394 -5.20 7.69 16.25
CA PHE A 394 -3.81 7.85 15.85
C PHE A 394 -3.69 8.53 14.47
N ILE A 395 -4.45 8.09 13.47
CA ILE A 395 -4.49 8.71 12.13
C ILE A 395 -4.80 10.20 12.20
N LYS A 396 -5.76 10.61 13.05
CA LYS A 396 -6.17 12.01 13.22
C LYS A 396 -5.08 12.91 13.82
N ILE A 397 -4.16 12.35 14.60
CA ILE A 397 -3.09 13.09 15.27
C ILE A 397 -1.83 13.17 14.39
N LEU A 398 -1.66 12.25 13.43
CA LEU A 398 -0.53 12.29 12.52
C LEU A 398 -0.56 13.56 11.65
N SER A 399 0.60 14.18 11.50
CA SER A 399 0.77 15.24 10.50
C SER A 399 0.55 14.68 9.09
N GLU A 400 0.11 15.54 8.18
CA GLU A 400 -0.10 15.16 6.77
C GLU A 400 1.17 14.56 6.14
N GLU A 401 2.33 15.12 6.46
CA GLU A 401 3.63 14.60 6.00
C GLU A 401 3.89 13.17 6.49
N MET A 402 3.50 12.84 7.73
CA MET A 402 3.62 11.49 8.26
C MET A 402 2.64 10.52 7.59
N GLN A 403 1.42 10.96 7.30
CA GLN A 403 0.43 10.18 6.55
C GLN A 403 0.91 9.88 5.12
N LEU A 404 1.47 10.88 4.44
CA LEU A 404 2.10 10.72 3.12
C LEU A 404 3.37 9.86 3.18
N ALA A 405 4.13 9.90 4.29
CA ALA A 405 5.28 9.04 4.50
C ALA A 405 4.88 7.56 4.59
N GLN A 406 3.79 7.22 5.28
CA GLN A 406 3.27 5.85 5.35
C GLN A 406 2.88 5.31 3.96
N PHE A 407 2.28 6.15 3.11
CA PHE A 407 2.05 5.79 1.70
C PHE A 407 3.36 5.57 0.92
N GLY A 408 4.39 6.37 1.23
CA GLY A 408 5.74 6.18 0.71
C GLY A 408 6.34 4.82 1.12
N ASP A 409 6.20 4.39 2.36
CA ASP A 409 6.84 3.18 2.87
C ASP A 409 6.38 1.90 2.17
N VAL A 410 5.13 1.84 1.69
CA VAL A 410 4.64 0.70 0.90
C VAL A 410 5.17 0.70 -0.54
N THR A 411 5.52 1.88 -1.08
CA THR A 411 5.94 2.06 -2.48
C THR A 411 7.46 2.12 -2.66
N LEU A 412 8.23 2.70 -1.73
CA LEU A 412 9.64 3.06 -1.93
C LEU A 412 10.61 1.88 -2.14
N ASP A 413 10.29 0.66 -1.67
CA ASP A 413 11.06 -0.56 -2.00
C ASP A 413 10.71 -1.15 -3.39
N ALA A 414 9.99 -0.41 -4.25
CA ALA A 414 9.59 -0.90 -5.57
C ALA A 414 10.79 -1.25 -6.45
N ILE A 415 10.64 -2.34 -7.21
CA ILE A 415 11.64 -2.78 -8.17
C ILE A 415 11.53 -1.94 -9.45
N SER A 416 12.67 -1.48 -9.95
CA SER A 416 12.82 -0.93 -11.30
C SER A 416 13.47 -1.95 -12.25
N LEU A 417 13.44 -1.67 -13.56
CA LEU A 417 14.11 -2.46 -14.59
C LEU A 417 15.57 -1.99 -14.73
N ASP A 418 16.53 -2.80 -14.25
CA ASP A 418 17.96 -2.43 -14.16
C ASP A 418 18.61 -2.14 -15.53
N MET A 419 18.00 -2.65 -16.60
CA MET A 419 18.52 -2.55 -17.96
C MET A 419 17.98 -1.36 -18.75
N LEU A 420 16.98 -0.64 -18.22
CA LEU A 420 16.36 0.50 -18.86
C LEU A 420 16.68 1.78 -18.07
N PRO A 421 16.87 2.93 -18.74
CA PRO A 421 17.04 4.19 -18.04
C PRO A 421 15.81 4.51 -17.20
N ILE A 422 16.02 5.14 -16.04
CA ILE A 422 14.93 5.64 -15.19
C ILE A 422 14.44 6.97 -15.80
N PRO A 423 13.14 7.11 -16.15
CA PRO A 423 12.60 8.37 -16.64
C PRO A 423 12.81 9.52 -15.65
N ASN A 424 13.09 10.71 -16.18
CA ASN A 424 13.30 11.89 -15.36
C ASN A 424 11.95 12.47 -14.89
N ARG A 425 11.55 12.12 -13.66
CA ARG A 425 10.39 12.67 -12.96
C ARG A 425 10.83 13.42 -11.70
N PRO A 426 10.71 14.76 -11.63
CA PRO A 426 11.07 15.53 -10.44
C PRO A 426 10.36 14.99 -9.19
N ARG A 427 11.11 14.76 -8.12
CA ARG A 427 10.60 14.18 -6.87
C ARG A 427 11.46 14.59 -5.67
N ARG A 428 10.83 14.69 -4.50
CA ARG A 428 11.50 15.03 -3.22
C ARG A 428 12.24 13.85 -2.60
N ILE A 429 11.72 12.63 -2.75
CA ILE A 429 12.30 11.43 -2.13
C ILE A 429 12.84 10.48 -3.20
N ALA A 430 14.07 10.05 -3.00
CA ALA A 430 14.70 9.01 -3.82
C ALA A 430 14.14 7.62 -3.46
N TRP A 431 13.90 6.82 -4.50
CA TRP A 431 13.55 5.40 -4.37
C TRP A 431 14.67 4.62 -3.69
N HIS A 432 14.37 3.49 -3.07
CA HIS A 432 15.38 2.77 -2.30
C HIS A 432 16.53 2.25 -3.15
N ASP A 433 16.27 1.85 -4.40
CA ASP A 433 17.29 1.43 -5.37
C ASP A 433 18.14 2.59 -5.94
N GLU A 434 17.72 3.84 -5.74
CA GLU A 434 18.48 5.05 -6.12
C GLU A 434 19.39 5.55 -5.00
N ARG A 435 19.21 5.06 -3.77
CA ARG A 435 19.98 5.50 -2.61
C ARG A 435 21.34 4.80 -2.59
N HIS A 436 22.41 5.58 -2.45
CA HIS A 436 23.76 5.05 -2.21
C HIS A 436 23.86 4.24 -0.91
N ARG A 437 23.02 4.53 0.09
CA ARG A 437 22.93 3.82 1.37
C ARG A 437 21.47 3.75 1.81
N GLN A 438 21.02 2.57 2.22
CA GLN A 438 19.70 2.44 2.86
C GLN A 438 19.71 3.14 4.23
N PRO A 439 18.67 3.90 4.59
CA PRO A 439 18.55 4.41 5.94
C PRO A 439 18.44 3.21 6.90
N VAL A 440 19.35 3.18 7.88
CA VAL A 440 19.33 2.14 8.91
C VAL A 440 18.31 2.58 9.97
N SER A 441 17.35 1.72 10.29
CA SER A 441 16.46 1.94 11.42
C SER A 441 17.31 2.16 12.67
N ARG A 442 17.04 3.25 13.40
CA ARG A 442 17.64 3.48 14.73
C ARG A 442 17.20 2.41 15.74
N GLY A 443 16.24 1.54 15.38
CA GLY A 443 15.92 0.31 16.10
C GLY A 443 15.51 0.55 17.55
N TRP A 444 15.92 -0.37 18.43
CA TRP A 444 15.66 -0.30 19.87
C TRP A 444 16.23 0.98 20.52
N LEU A 445 17.22 1.63 19.90
CA LEU A 445 17.82 2.85 20.43
C LEU A 445 16.81 4.00 20.44
N THR A 446 16.00 4.18 19.39
CA THR A 446 14.96 5.23 19.40
C THR A 446 13.92 4.94 20.47
N VAL A 447 13.46 3.69 20.58
CA VAL A 447 12.50 3.28 21.61
C VAL A 447 13.09 3.52 23.00
N PHE A 448 14.33 3.09 23.24
CA PHE A 448 15.06 3.34 24.48
C PHE A 448 15.21 4.84 24.76
N LEU A 449 15.59 5.65 23.78
CA LEU A 449 15.74 7.10 23.96
C LEU A 449 14.42 7.77 24.31
N VAL A 450 13.30 7.35 23.69
CA VAL A 450 11.96 7.84 24.04
C VAL A 450 11.60 7.42 25.46
N PHE A 451 11.76 6.15 25.83
CA PHE A 451 11.46 5.69 27.19
C PHE A 451 12.40 6.28 28.25
N ALA A 452 13.68 6.48 27.92
CA ALA A 452 14.65 7.13 28.78
C ALA A 452 14.27 8.61 28.98
N PHE A 453 13.87 9.30 27.92
CA PHE A 453 13.37 10.67 28.00
C PHE A 453 12.11 10.76 28.85
N LEU A 454 11.12 9.88 28.64
CA LEU A 454 9.91 9.82 29.46
C LEU A 454 10.22 9.49 30.92
N GLY A 455 11.15 8.56 31.18
CA GLY A 455 11.59 8.19 32.52
C GLY A 455 12.31 9.33 33.24
N ILE A 456 13.24 10.02 32.58
CA ILE A 456 13.91 11.21 33.11
C ILE A 456 12.89 12.32 33.37
N SER A 457 11.94 12.54 32.46
CA SER A 457 10.87 13.54 32.63
C SER A 457 9.96 13.19 33.81
N PHE A 458 9.61 11.92 33.99
CA PHE A 458 8.81 11.45 35.12
C PHE A 458 9.54 11.58 36.45
N ILE A 459 10.82 11.22 36.50
CA ILE A 459 11.68 11.40 37.69
C ILE A 459 11.83 12.89 37.99
N GLY A 460 12.08 13.71 36.96
CA GLY A 460 12.16 15.17 37.08
C GLY A 460 10.89 15.76 37.67
N ALA A 461 9.72 15.39 37.14
CA ALA A 461 8.44 15.82 37.68
C ALA A 461 8.26 15.37 39.14
N ASN A 462 8.47 14.11 39.47
CA ASN A 462 8.31 13.61 40.84
C ASN A 462 9.31 14.23 41.82
N LEU A 463 10.55 14.49 41.41
CA LEU A 463 11.53 15.19 42.24
C LEU A 463 11.17 16.66 42.43
N LEU A 464 10.67 17.35 41.39
CA LEU A 464 10.18 18.72 41.48
C LEU A 464 9.04 18.84 42.49
N TRP A 465 8.00 18.01 42.34
CA TRP A 465 6.84 18.01 43.23
C TRP A 465 7.21 17.49 44.62
N GLY A 466 7.91 16.36 44.71
CA GLY A 466 8.30 15.75 45.98
C GLY A 466 9.26 16.63 46.79
N ALA A 467 10.25 17.26 46.15
CA ALA A 467 11.14 18.20 46.83
C ALA A 467 10.38 19.45 47.27
N GLY A 468 9.49 19.99 46.43
CA GLY A 468 8.68 21.17 46.76
C GLY A 468 7.74 20.97 47.95
N PHE A 469 7.20 19.76 48.14
CA PHE A 469 6.45 19.40 49.35
C PHE A 469 7.38 19.16 50.55
N ALA A 470 8.47 18.40 50.36
CA ALA A 470 9.36 18.00 51.45
C ALA A 470 10.13 19.18 52.07
N ASN A 471 10.47 20.21 51.28
CA ASN A 471 11.16 21.40 51.75
C ASN A 471 10.19 22.56 52.12
N GLY A 472 8.86 22.32 52.07
CA GLY A 472 7.84 23.30 52.42
C GLY A 472 7.68 24.46 51.43
N THR A 473 8.28 24.37 50.23
CA THR A 473 8.23 25.44 49.23
C THR A 473 6.81 25.74 48.76
N PHE A 474 5.98 24.72 48.56
CA PHE A 474 4.59 24.93 48.14
C PHE A 474 3.73 25.56 49.24
N ASP A 475 3.94 25.17 50.50
CA ASP A 475 3.24 25.77 51.64
C ASP A 475 3.64 27.24 51.82
N LEU A 476 4.92 27.57 51.64
CA LEU A 476 5.42 28.95 51.66
C LEU A 476 4.86 29.79 50.51
N SER A 477 4.70 29.19 49.33
CA SER A 477 4.08 29.84 48.16
C SER A 477 2.60 30.14 48.38
N ASP A 478 1.84 29.17 48.89
CA ASP A 478 0.42 29.35 49.22
C ASP A 478 0.24 30.38 50.34
N LEU A 479 1.11 30.36 51.35
CA LEU A 479 1.14 31.37 52.41
C LEU A 479 1.45 32.76 51.86
N ALA A 480 2.42 32.90 50.96
CA ALA A 480 2.79 34.17 50.34
C ALA A 480 1.64 34.74 49.48
N TYR A 481 0.96 33.89 48.71
CA TYR A 481 -0.20 34.27 47.90
C TYR A 481 -1.39 34.69 48.78
N ARG A 482 -1.75 33.88 49.78
CA ARG A 482 -2.93 34.10 50.63
C ARG A 482 -2.75 35.21 51.66
N SER A 483 -1.53 35.44 52.15
CA SER A 483 -1.27 36.46 53.17
C SER A 483 -1.16 37.88 52.59
N GLY A 484 -0.94 38.02 51.28
CA GLY A 484 -0.76 39.30 50.61
C GLY A 484 0.42 40.15 51.14
N ARG A 485 1.30 39.58 51.99
CA ARG A 485 2.45 40.27 52.57
C ARG A 485 3.73 39.67 52.02
N HIS A 486 4.42 40.44 51.19
CA HIS A 486 5.69 40.05 50.61
C HIS A 486 6.87 40.41 51.52
N TYR A 487 7.97 39.67 51.37
CA TYR A 487 9.27 40.03 51.92
C TYR A 487 9.72 41.34 51.23
N ASN A 488 9.52 42.49 51.89
CA ASN A 488 9.81 43.87 51.43
C ASN A 488 8.84 44.55 50.42
N GLY A 489 7.54 44.61 50.71
CA GLY A 489 6.67 45.69 50.19
C GLY A 489 5.24 45.30 49.84
N ASP A 490 4.32 46.25 50.02
CA ASP A 490 2.88 46.11 49.77
C ASP A 490 2.55 46.29 48.28
N LEU A 491 2.45 45.20 47.52
CA LEU A 491 1.83 45.21 46.20
C LEU A 491 0.96 43.96 46.05
N ALA A 492 -0.37 44.18 46.03
CA ALA A 492 -1.33 43.10 45.91
C ALA A 492 -1.31 42.52 44.49
N ILE A 493 -1.17 41.20 44.37
CA ILE A 493 -1.30 40.49 43.10
C ILE A 493 -2.75 40.66 42.62
N GLN A 494 -2.93 41.38 41.52
CA GLN A 494 -4.25 41.58 40.93
C GLN A 494 -4.66 40.32 40.18
N ALA A 495 -5.92 39.90 40.35
CA ALA A 495 -6.53 38.90 39.49
C ALA A 495 -6.52 39.42 38.05
N PHE A 496 -5.97 38.64 37.13
CA PHE A 496 -5.78 39.05 35.74
C PHE A 496 -6.93 38.57 34.84
N THR A 497 -7.66 37.56 35.30
CA THR A 497 -8.78 36.92 34.64
C THR A 497 -10.00 36.90 35.56
N SER A 498 -11.09 36.27 35.11
CA SER A 498 -12.29 36.01 35.93
C SER A 498 -12.37 34.55 36.40
N SER A 499 -11.28 33.80 36.30
CA SER A 499 -11.20 32.39 36.62
C SER A 499 -10.30 32.18 37.83
N GLY A 500 -10.91 31.89 38.97
CA GLY A 500 -10.19 31.76 40.25
C GLY A 500 -9.01 30.80 40.21
N ALA A 501 -9.12 29.68 39.49
CA ALA A 501 -8.03 28.71 39.36
C ALA A 501 -6.86 29.22 38.48
N ILE A 502 -7.15 30.02 37.46
CA ILE A 502 -6.13 30.59 36.57
C ILE A 502 -5.42 31.75 37.28
N ASP A 503 -6.18 32.59 37.97
CA ASP A 503 -5.64 33.71 38.74
C ASP A 503 -4.80 33.25 39.94
N GLU A 504 -5.19 32.16 40.59
CA GLU A 504 -4.41 31.52 41.66
C GLU A 504 -3.10 30.94 41.14
N PHE A 505 -3.11 30.27 39.98
CA PHE A 505 -1.89 29.73 39.36
C PHE A 505 -0.91 30.84 38.96
N PHE A 506 -1.37 31.87 38.25
CA PHE A 506 -0.51 32.99 37.86
C PHE A 506 -0.07 33.82 39.08
N GLY A 507 -0.92 33.96 40.08
CA GLY A 507 -0.59 34.67 41.31
C GLY A 507 0.50 33.97 42.13
N GLN A 508 0.48 32.64 42.19
CA GLN A 508 1.56 31.87 42.82
C GLN A 508 2.89 32.02 42.05
N ILE A 509 2.85 32.02 40.71
CA ILE A 509 4.05 32.28 39.88
C ILE A 509 4.60 33.69 40.16
N VAL A 510 3.74 34.72 40.16
CA VAL A 510 4.17 36.09 40.45
C VAL A 510 4.76 36.20 41.86
N ALA A 511 4.11 35.63 42.88
CA ALA A 511 4.62 35.64 44.26
C ALA A 511 5.99 34.97 44.39
N PHE A 512 6.21 33.86 43.67
CA PHE A 512 7.45 33.09 43.71
C PHE A 512 8.63 33.83 43.08
N PHE A 513 8.39 34.57 41.98
CA PHE A 513 9.44 35.21 41.19
C PHE A 513 9.56 36.73 41.41
N TYR A 514 8.64 37.36 42.14
CA TYR A 514 8.66 38.80 42.45
C TYR A 514 9.98 39.31 43.06
N PRO A 515 10.63 38.60 44.01
CA PRO A 515 11.92 39.03 44.55
C PRO A 515 13.03 39.05 43.49
N ALA A 516 12.94 38.21 42.45
CA ALA A 516 13.93 38.18 41.37
C ALA A 516 13.79 39.33 40.38
N ALA A 517 12.58 39.90 40.23
CA ALA A 517 12.33 41.07 39.40
C ALA A 517 12.64 42.40 40.12
N THR A 518 12.65 42.41 41.45
CA THR A 518 12.72 43.64 42.26
C THR A 518 14.01 43.81 43.09
N SER A 519 14.86 42.78 43.21
CA SER A 519 16.14 42.85 43.94
C SER A 519 17.37 42.83 43.02
N SER A 520 18.48 43.44 43.46
CA SER A 520 19.78 43.29 42.79
C SER A 520 20.27 41.84 42.92
N LEU A 521 20.62 41.20 41.80
CA LEU A 521 21.03 39.79 41.70
C LEU A 521 22.01 39.35 42.81
N THR A 522 21.48 38.68 43.83
CA THR A 522 22.27 37.90 44.79
C THR A 522 22.33 36.44 44.33
N SER A 523 23.26 35.64 44.87
CA SER A 523 23.43 34.21 44.50
C SER A 523 22.12 33.39 44.56
N PRO A 524 21.22 33.57 45.55
CA PRO A 524 19.90 32.93 45.56
C PRO A 524 19.01 33.38 44.40
N THR A 525 19.02 34.67 44.05
CA THR A 525 18.21 35.24 42.98
C THR A 525 18.58 34.67 41.60
N PHE A 526 19.88 34.44 41.36
CA PHE A 526 20.38 33.82 40.14
C PHE A 526 19.89 32.38 39.97
N LEU A 527 19.85 31.61 41.06
CA LEU A 527 19.36 30.23 41.05
C LEU A 527 17.87 30.18 40.69
N THR A 528 17.06 31.08 41.25
CA THR A 528 15.62 31.18 40.99
C THR A 528 15.32 31.57 39.53
N VAL A 529 16.07 32.53 38.97
CA VAL A 529 15.96 32.92 37.55
C VAL A 529 16.42 31.79 36.61
N SER A 530 17.47 31.05 36.97
CA SER A 530 17.94 29.90 36.20
C SER A 530 16.91 28.78 36.19
N TYR A 531 16.22 28.55 37.32
CA TYR A 531 15.12 27.60 37.40
C TYR A 531 13.95 28.01 36.49
N LEU A 532 13.55 29.29 36.50
CA LEU A 532 12.53 29.84 35.59
C LEU A 532 12.89 29.58 34.12
N LEU A 533 14.13 29.89 33.73
CA LEU A 533 14.60 29.68 32.37
C LEU A 533 14.58 28.19 32.00
N VAL A 534 15.02 27.28 32.88
CA VAL A 534 15.00 25.84 32.59
C VAL A 534 13.58 25.29 32.52
N THR A 535 12.68 25.66 33.44
CA THR A 535 11.30 25.16 33.46
C THR A 535 10.48 25.71 32.29
N VAL A 536 10.66 26.98 31.93
CA VAL A 536 9.94 27.61 30.81
C VAL A 536 10.58 27.26 29.46
N PHE A 537 11.92 27.26 29.33
CA PHE A 537 12.57 26.84 28.08
C PHE A 537 12.56 25.33 27.88
N ALA A 538 12.36 24.45 28.86
CA ALA A 538 12.17 23.02 28.57
C ALA A 538 10.86 22.75 27.80
N LEU A 539 9.86 23.63 27.95
CA LEU A 539 8.61 23.57 27.19
C LEU A 539 8.79 24.08 25.75
N VAL A 540 9.79 24.92 25.49
CA VAL A 540 10.01 25.56 24.18
C VAL A 540 10.45 24.57 23.08
N PRO A 541 11.42 23.65 23.29
CA PRO A 541 11.72 22.57 22.35
C PRO A 541 10.54 21.63 22.13
N LEU A 542 9.70 21.41 23.14
CA LEU A 542 8.50 20.57 23.04
C LEU A 542 7.45 21.17 22.10
N VAL A 543 7.46 22.50 21.91
CA VAL A 543 6.61 23.23 20.97
C VAL A 543 7.31 23.52 19.63
N LEU A 544 8.65 23.65 19.62
CA LEU A 544 9.42 24.01 18.42
C LEU A 544 10.00 22.82 17.63
N VAL A 545 10.00 21.60 18.18
CA VAL A 545 10.57 20.41 17.51
C VAL A 545 9.50 19.57 16.79
N GLU A 546 8.21 19.91 16.89
CA GLU A 546 7.16 19.42 15.98
C GLU A 546 6.81 20.47 14.91
N GLY A 547 7.80 20.79 14.07
CA GLY A 547 7.65 21.57 12.83
C GLY A 547 8.08 20.76 11.62
#